data_AF-A0A3M8CES7-F1
#
_entry.id   AF-A0A3M8CES7-F1
#
_cell.length_a   1.000
_cell.length_b   1.000
_cell.length_c   1.000
_cell.angle_alpha   90.00
_cell.angle_beta   90.00
_cell.angle_gamma   90.00
#
_symmetry.space_group_name_H-M   'P 1'
#
loop_
_entity.id
_entity.type
_entity.pdbx_description
1 polymer ?
#
loop_
_entity_poly.entity_id
_entity_poly.type
_entity_poly.pdbx_seq_one_letter_code
_entity_poly.pdbx_strand_id
1 'polypeptide(L)' 'MTTVERKLNVNGREYNFASTYDGDSQYHVQVRSGAKVVTSFKIAAESEEEVFDAARAHFSADVEMGNIQV' A
#
# COMPACT_ATOMS: atom_id res chain seq x y z
N MET A 1 17.78 -4.81 -1.96
CA MET A 1 16.34 -4.52 -2.04
C MET A 1 16.07 -3.37 -1.11
N THR A 2 15.59 -2.25 -1.64
CA THR A 2 15.25 -1.06 -0.84
C THR A 2 13.76 -1.09 -0.59
N THR A 3 13.36 -1.12 0.67
CA THR A 3 11.96 -0.94 1.07
C THR A 3 11.76 0.52 1.41
N VAL A 4 10.76 1.15 0.79
CA VAL A 4 10.38 2.53 1.09
C VAL A 4 9.05 2.53 1.81
N GLU A 5 9.00 3.27 2.92
CA GLU A 5 7.82 3.34 3.77
C GLU A 5 7.24 4.75 3.74
N ARG A 6 5.92 4.84 3.65
CA ARG A 6 5.17 6.09 3.68
C ARG A 6 3.90 5.94 4.48
N LYS A 7 3.68 6.88 5.40
CA LYS A 7 2.42 6.99 6.14
C LYS A 7 1.41 7.74 5.31
N LEU A 8 0.24 7.14 5.10
CA LEU A 8 -0.84 7.72 4.31
C LEU A 8 -2.14 7.67 5.11
N ASN A 9 -2.94 8.74 4.99
CA ASN A 9 -4.30 8.75 5.53
C ASN A 9 -5.27 8.18 4.50
N VAL A 10 -6.02 7.15 4.90
CA VAL A 10 -7.08 6.53 4.09
C VAL A 10 -8.33 6.47 4.93
N ASN A 11 -9.43 7.06 4.43
CA ASN A 11 -10.73 7.10 5.12
C ASN A 11 -10.65 7.60 6.57
N GLY A 12 -9.81 8.60 6.84
CA GLY A 12 -9.68 9.23 8.15
C GLY A 12 -8.75 8.51 9.13
N ARG A 13 -8.08 7.42 8.72
CA ARG A 13 -7.12 6.68 9.55
C ARG A 13 -5.73 6.68 8.91
N GLU A 14 -4.70 6.73 9.74
CA GLU A 14 -3.29 6.63 9.29
C GLU A 14 -2.88 5.17 9.14
N TYR A 15 -2.29 4.84 7.99
CA TYR A 15 -1.70 3.52 7.70
C TYR A 15 -0.27 3.68 7.22
N ASN A 16 0.57 2.70 7.52
CA ASN A 16 1.93 2.64 7.03
C ASN A 16 2.00 1.74 5.78
N PHE A 17 2.34 2.32 4.65
CA PHE A 17 2.54 1.61 3.38
C PHE A 17 4.03 1.35 3.19
N ALA A 18 4.42 0.08 3.08
CA ALA A 18 5.78 -0.33 2.78
C ALA A 18 5.84 -0.91 1.37
N SER A 19 6.51 -0.22 0.46
CA SER A 19 6.75 -0.64 -0.92
C SER A 19 8.13 -1.29 -1.03
N THR A 20 8.24 -2.45 -1.66
CA THR A 20 9.50 -3.11 -1.98
C THR A 20 9.52 -3.44 -3.47
N TYR A 21 10.56 -3.00 -4.18
CA TYR A 21 10.73 -3.34 -5.60
C TYR A 21 11.04 -4.84 -5.76
N ASP A 22 10.15 -5.56 -6.42
CA ASP A 22 10.20 -7.02 -6.63
C ASP A 22 10.91 -7.38 -7.96
N GLY A 23 11.25 -6.36 -8.77
CA GLY A 23 11.72 -6.52 -10.16
C GLY A 23 10.57 -6.45 -11.17
N ASP A 24 10.88 -6.44 -12.47
CA ASP A 24 9.87 -6.51 -13.54
C ASP A 24 8.81 -5.37 -13.48
N SER A 25 9.23 -4.17 -13.06
CA SER A 25 8.33 -3.03 -12.85
C SER A 25 7.17 -3.33 -11.88
N GLN A 26 7.36 -4.28 -10.97
CA GLN A 26 6.41 -4.65 -9.94
C GLN A 26 6.95 -4.30 -8.55
N TYR A 27 6.04 -3.78 -7.74
CA TYR A 27 6.31 -3.39 -6.37
C TYR A 27 5.36 -4.15 -5.44
N HIS A 28 5.92 -4.79 -4.44
CA HIS A 28 5.15 -5.39 -3.36
C HIS A 28 4.82 -4.32 -2.33
N VAL A 29 3.54 -4.06 -2.11
CA VAL A 29 3.06 -3.11 -1.11
C VAL A 29 2.44 -3.84 0.07
N GLN A 30 2.95 -3.58 1.27
CA GLN A 30 2.33 -3.99 2.53
C GLN A 30 1.70 -2.80 3.21
N VAL A 31 0.43 -2.92 3.59
CA VAL A 31 -0.29 -1.92 4.36
C VAL A 31 -0.39 -2.39 5.80
N ARG A 32 0.02 -1.55 6.74
CA ARG A 32 0.01 -1.82 8.18
C ARG A 32 -0.82 -0.80 8.93
N SER A 33 -1.58 -1.27 9.92
CA SER A 33 -2.21 -0.44 10.94
C SER A 33 -1.48 -0.71 12.27
N GLY A 34 -0.67 0.24 12.71
CA GLY A 34 0.26 0.03 13.82
C GLY A 34 1.26 -1.10 13.53
N ALA A 35 1.28 -2.13 14.37
CA ALA A 35 2.16 -3.30 14.21
C ALA A 35 1.57 -4.42 13.34
N LYS A 36 0.29 -4.33 12.94
CA LYS A 36 -0.43 -5.39 12.22
C LYS A 36 -0.46 -5.10 10.72
N VAL A 37 -0.08 -6.07 9.90
CA VAL A 37 -0.34 -6.05 8.45
C VAL A 37 -1.83 -6.27 8.23
N VAL A 38 -2.48 -5.30 7.58
CA VAL A 38 -3.91 -5.38 7.25
C VAL A 38 -4.13 -5.97 5.86
N THR A 39 -3.23 -5.69 4.91
CA THR A 39 -3.23 -6.31 3.58
C THR A 39 -1.85 -6.18 2.92
N SER A 40 -1.66 -6.95 1.87
CA SER A 40 -0.49 -6.89 1.00
C SER A 40 -0.90 -7.21 -0.43
N PHE A 41 -0.41 -6.42 -1.38
CA PHE A 41 -0.73 -6.59 -2.81
C PHE A 41 0.45 -6.14 -3.68
N LYS A 42 0.43 -6.53 -4.96
CA LYS A 42 1.42 -6.09 -5.94
C LYS A 42 0.86 -4.96 -6.80
N ILE A 43 1.68 -3.94 -7.05
CA ILE A 43 1.39 -2.84 -7.96
C ILE A 43 2.42 -2.87 -9.08
N ALA A 44 1.94 -2.88 -10.32
CA ALA A 44 2.79 -2.63 -11.48
C ALA A 44 2.90 -1.11 -11.68
N ALA A 45 4.12 -0.58 -11.67
CA ALA A 45 4.39 0.84 -11.84
C ALA A 45 5.79 1.04 -12.44
N GLU A 46 6.00 2.14 -13.15
CA GLU A 46 7.31 2.48 -13.70
C GLU A 46 8.17 3.19 -12.66
N SER A 47 7.55 3.95 -11.74
CA SER A 47 8.22 4.68 -10.68
C SER A 47 7.63 4.43 -9.29
N GLU A 48 8.46 4.53 -8.26
CA GLU A 48 8.06 4.36 -6.85
C GLU A 48 6.98 5.37 -6.41
N GLU A 49 7.00 6.60 -6.91
CA GLU A 49 5.97 7.60 -6.56
C GLU A 49 4.57 7.17 -7.01
N GLU A 50 4.46 6.57 -8.19
CA GLU A 50 3.19 6.08 -8.74
C GLU A 50 2.64 4.90 -7.92
N VAL A 51 3.54 4.10 -7.33
CA VAL A 51 3.16 2.95 -6.49
C VAL A 51 2.31 3.39 -5.31
N PHE A 52 2.72 4.46 -4.61
CA PHE A 52 2.02 4.89 -3.41
C PHE A 52 0.65 5.50 -3.72
N ASP A 53 0.52 6.22 -4.84
CA ASP A 53 -0.77 6.79 -5.26
C ASP A 53 -1.75 5.67 -5.69
N ALA A 54 -1.27 4.73 -6.52
CA ALA A 54 -2.04 3.56 -6.93
C ALA A 54 -2.41 2.66 -5.74
N ALA A 55 -1.47 2.41 -4.83
CA ALA A 55 -1.69 1.61 -3.63
C ALA A 55 -2.72 2.25 -2.69
N ARG A 56 -2.68 3.57 -2.53
CA ARG A 56 -3.66 4.30 -1.72
C ARG A 56 -5.05 4.19 -2.32
N ALA A 57 -5.20 4.38 -3.63
CA ALA A 57 -6.48 4.27 -4.32
C ALA A 57 -7.06 2.85 -4.21
N HIS A 58 -6.21 1.84 -4.45
CA HIS A 58 -6.59 0.42 -4.32
C HIS A 58 -7.05 0.09 -2.90
N PHE A 59 -6.26 0.46 -1.89
CA PHE A 59 -6.59 0.21 -0.50
C PHE A 59 -7.84 0.98 -0.03
N SER A 60 -8.04 2.23 -0.49
CA SER A 60 -9.26 2.99 -0.19
C SER A 60 -10.50 2.25 -0.67
N ALA A 61 -10.48 1.79 -1.93
CA ALA A 61 -11.59 1.05 -2.51
C ALA A 61 -11.88 -0.25 -1.74
N ASP A 62 -10.84 -1.00 -1.36
CA ASP A 62 -11.01 -2.23 -0.56
C ASP A 62 -11.61 -1.97 0.83
N VAL A 63 -11.23 -0.86 1.48
CA VAL A 63 -11.83 -0.43 2.76
C VAL A 63 -13.29 -0.02 2.55
N GLU A 64 -13.59 0.74 1.50
CA GLU A 64 -14.96 1.20 1.19
C GLU A 64 -15.90 0.04 0.81
N MET A 65 -15.38 -0.98 0.13
CA MET A 65 -16.11 -2.21 -0.20
C MET A 65 -16.29 -3.15 1.00
N GLY A 66 -15.63 -2.89 2.14
CA GLY A 66 -15.69 -3.73 3.32
C GLY A 66 -14.84 -5.00 3.24
N ASN A 67 -13.93 -5.08 2.26
CA ASN A 67 -12.98 -6.20 2.10
C ASN A 67 -11.92 -6.18 3.20
N ILE A 68 -11.64 -4.98 3.75
CA ILE A 68 -10.69 -4.77 4.83
C ILE A 68 -11.46 -4.35 6.09
N GLN A 69 -11.52 -5.23 7.09
CA GLN A 69 -12.02 -4.88 8.42
C GLN A 69 -10.89 -4.23 9.23
N VAL A 70 -10.93 -2.90 9.32
CA VAL A 70 -10.02 -2.06 10.10
C VAL A 70 -10.71 -1.43 11.29
#